data_AF-A0A852X1D3-F1
#
_entry.id   AF-A0A852X1D3-F1
#
_cell.length_a   1.000
_cell.length_b   1.000
_cell.length_c   1.000
_cell.angle_alpha   90.00
_cell.angle_beta   90.00
_cell.angle_gamma   90.00
#
_symmetry.space_group_name_H-M   'P 1'
#
loop_
_entity.id
_entity.type
_entity.pdbx_description
1 polymer ?
#
loop_
_entity_poly.entity_id
_entity_poly.type
_entity_poly.pdbx_seq_one_letter_code
_entity_poly.pdbx_strand_id
1 'polypeptide(L)'
;MTTWDDEDQPQIPQPPVPEGGLVAAVSRLPESGTVKFASRPLGGYDRSEVDAYVADLARTIDEVRAALAEDRRELAAHHRELAGLRAENTKLRSTDSAELEREVTLGAVGLLSQAQVIADKAVADAEEYARDLVLTARTQYREAQERTAATAAAAPTEPATTTASIPLPSMPEIEYVRTYAQVAQIQLRSVLDALTEQVDRLGTLPLPLPDAAESAESAVHALPDDEFPDEEPDWIPAVPPQPTIQRQTYASP
;
A
#
# COMPACT_ATOMS: atom_id res chain seq x y z
N MET A 1 16.60 16.78 9.08
CA MET A 1 15.71 17.15 10.19
C MET A 1 14.83 18.25 9.65
N THR A 2 13.74 17.84 8.99
CA THR A 2 12.88 18.73 8.21
C THR A 2 11.49 18.49 8.75
N THR A 3 10.99 19.48 9.48
CA THR A 3 9.65 19.56 10.05
C THR A 3 8.66 19.63 8.90
N TRP A 4 7.77 18.66 8.80
CA TRP A 4 6.60 18.75 7.94
C TRP A 4 5.63 19.71 8.61
N ASP A 5 5.50 20.92 8.03
CA ASP A 5 4.44 21.87 8.37
C ASP A 5 3.10 21.24 7.96
N ASP A 6 2.29 20.95 8.97
CA ASP A 6 0.94 20.39 8.89
C ASP A 6 -0.09 21.54 8.80
N GLU A 7 0.16 22.54 7.95
CA GLU A 7 -0.61 23.79 7.92
C GLU A 7 -1.68 23.89 6.81
N ASP A 8 -1.76 22.94 5.87
CA ASP A 8 -2.70 23.04 4.74
C ASP A 8 -3.75 21.91 4.70
N GLN A 9 -4.44 21.68 5.82
CA GLN A 9 -5.76 21.03 5.75
C GLN A 9 -6.81 22.09 5.35
N PRO A 10 -7.55 21.92 4.24
CA PRO A 10 -8.65 22.82 3.92
C PRO A 10 -9.69 22.72 5.04
N GLN A 11 -9.81 23.77 5.84
CA GLN A 11 -10.85 23.90 6.85
C GLN A 11 -12.20 23.85 6.14
N ILE A 12 -12.87 22.70 6.23
CA ILE A 12 -14.26 22.56 5.83
C ILE A 12 -15.04 23.63 6.61
N PRO A 13 -15.75 24.56 5.94
CA PRO A 13 -16.52 25.57 6.64
C PRO A 13 -17.58 24.86 7.48
N GLN A 14 -17.39 24.86 8.81
CA GLN A 14 -18.43 24.42 9.72
C GLN A 14 -19.64 25.32 9.51
N PRO A 15 -20.82 24.76 9.20
CA PRO A 15 -22.03 25.57 9.12
C PRO A 15 -22.25 26.25 10.49
N PRO A 16 -22.69 27.52 10.52
CA PRO A 16 -22.96 28.21 11.76
C PRO A 16 -24.06 27.45 12.50
N VAL A 17 -23.76 26.91 13.68
CA VAL A 17 -24.69 26.13 14.50
C VAL A 17 -25.84 27.02 14.97
N PRO A 18 -27.10 26.87 14.49
CA PRO A 18 -28.23 27.60 15.03
C PRO A 18 -29.15 26.71 15.87
N GLU A 19 -28.78 25.45 16.15
CA GLU A 19 -29.70 24.48 16.76
C GLU A 19 -29.88 24.68 18.26
N GLY A 20 -28.91 25.27 18.95
CA GLY A 20 -29.02 25.57 20.38
C GLY A 20 -30.04 26.67 20.70
N GLY A 21 -30.30 27.59 19.76
CA GLY A 21 -31.15 28.76 19.98
C GLY A 21 -32.63 28.40 20.14
N LEU A 22 -33.14 27.51 19.28
CA LEU A 22 -34.54 27.07 19.32
C LEU A 22 -34.82 26.15 20.50
N VAL A 23 -33.92 25.21 20.76
CA VAL A 23 -34.00 24.30 21.92
C VAL A 23 -33.98 25.09 23.23
N ALA A 24 -33.10 26.08 23.34
CA ALA A 24 -33.04 26.97 24.50
C ALA A 24 -34.26 27.90 24.59
N ALA A 25 -34.78 28.39 23.47
CA ALA A 25 -35.99 29.21 23.43
C ALA A 25 -37.23 28.42 23.86
N VAL A 26 -37.39 27.18 23.40
CA VAL A 26 -38.52 26.32 23.76
C VAL A 26 -38.46 25.90 25.23
N SER A 27 -37.26 25.74 25.78
CA SER A 27 -37.04 25.45 27.21
C SER A 27 -37.38 26.64 28.11
N ARG A 28 -37.47 27.86 27.56
CA ARG A 28 -37.85 29.09 28.26
C ARG A 28 -39.32 29.46 28.08
N LEU A 29 -40.07 28.74 27.23
CA LEU A 29 -41.51 28.95 27.11
C LEU A 29 -42.16 28.68 28.48
N PRO A 30 -43.10 29.53 28.92
CA PRO A 30 -43.80 29.30 30.17
C PRO A 30 -44.49 27.94 30.12
N GLU A 31 -44.56 27.26 31.27
CA GLU A 31 -45.46 26.11 31.42
C GLU A 31 -46.87 26.58 31.06
N SER A 32 -47.67 25.70 30.44
CA SER A 32 -49.06 25.94 30.01
C SER A 32 -49.97 26.09 31.24
N GLY A 33 -49.65 27.04 32.11
CA GLY A 33 -50.44 27.48 33.23
C GLY A 33 -51.56 28.40 32.77
N THR A 34 -52.59 28.50 33.59
CA THR A 34 -53.75 29.37 33.34
C THR A 34 -53.34 30.84 33.34
N VAL A 35 -53.05 31.38 32.15
CA VAL A 35 -52.81 32.81 31.95
C VAL A 35 -54.10 33.56 32.26
N LYS A 36 -54.03 34.57 33.15
CA LYS A 36 -55.19 35.38 33.54
C LYS A 36 -55.06 36.77 32.95
N PHE A 37 -56.07 37.19 32.18
CA PHE A 37 -56.16 38.55 31.63
C PHE A 37 -57.10 39.41 32.46
N ALA A 38 -56.76 40.69 32.65
CA ALA A 38 -57.66 41.66 33.26
C ALA A 38 -58.73 42.10 32.25
N SER A 39 -60.01 42.05 32.63
CA SER A 39 -61.12 42.49 31.75
C SER A 39 -61.33 44.00 31.84
N ARG A 40 -61.36 44.69 30.70
CA ARG A 40 -61.70 46.11 30.60
C ARG A 40 -63.15 46.28 30.10
N PRO A 41 -63.98 47.12 30.74
CA PRO A 41 -65.42 47.15 30.47
C PRO A 41 -65.82 47.75 29.11
N LEU A 42 -64.95 48.51 28.44
CA LEU A 42 -65.16 49.02 27.08
C LEU A 42 -63.94 48.69 26.21
N GLY A 43 -64.18 47.98 25.10
CA GLY A 43 -63.22 47.77 24.01
C GLY A 43 -62.08 46.78 24.29
N GLY A 44 -62.41 45.48 24.42
CA GLY A 44 -61.43 44.39 24.56
C GLY A 44 -61.70 43.23 23.58
N TYR A 45 -60.72 42.33 23.44
CA TYR A 45 -60.89 41.08 22.68
C TYR A 45 -61.96 40.18 23.32
N ASP A 46 -62.65 39.38 22.51
CA ASP A 46 -63.60 38.41 23.05
C ASP A 46 -62.84 37.36 23.89
N ARG A 47 -63.30 37.18 25.12
CA ARG A 47 -62.65 36.29 26.08
C ARG A 47 -62.74 34.83 25.63
N SER A 48 -63.84 34.44 24.98
CA SER A 48 -64.02 33.07 24.50
C SER A 48 -63.04 32.71 23.38
N GLU A 49 -62.81 33.66 22.46
CA GLU A 49 -61.84 33.55 21.38
C GLU A 49 -60.39 33.52 21.92
N VAL A 50 -60.06 34.39 22.88
CA VAL A 50 -58.74 34.39 23.54
C VAL A 50 -58.50 33.09 24.30
N ASP A 51 -59.47 32.59 25.05
CA ASP A 51 -59.34 31.34 25.79
C ASP A 51 -59.16 30.15 24.83
N ALA A 52 -59.87 30.12 23.70
CA ALA A 52 -59.70 29.11 22.66
C ALA A 52 -58.32 29.18 22.00
N TYR A 53 -57.85 30.38 21.67
CA TYR A 53 -56.52 30.59 21.10
C TYR A 53 -55.41 30.18 22.07
N VAL A 54 -55.51 30.54 23.35
CA VAL A 54 -54.52 30.16 24.37
C VAL A 54 -54.51 28.64 24.58
N ALA A 55 -55.67 27.98 24.54
CA ALA A 55 -55.74 26.52 24.61
C ALA A 55 -55.09 25.83 23.39
N ASP A 56 -55.28 26.37 22.20
CA ASP A 56 -54.65 25.86 20.98
C ASP A 56 -53.13 26.08 21.02
N LEU A 57 -52.68 27.29 21.39
CA LEU A 57 -51.27 27.61 21.57
C LEU A 57 -50.59 26.70 22.60
N ALA A 58 -51.26 26.42 23.73
CA ALA A 58 -50.74 25.48 24.73
C ALA A 58 -50.55 24.07 24.14
N ARG A 59 -51.52 23.59 23.35
CA ARG A 59 -51.40 22.30 22.66
C ARG A 59 -50.22 22.28 21.70
N THR A 60 -50.04 23.30 20.87
CA THR A 60 -48.90 23.40 19.95
C THR A 60 -47.57 23.44 20.69
N ILE A 61 -47.48 24.17 21.81
CA ILE A 61 -46.27 24.21 22.64
C ILE A 61 -45.94 22.82 23.20
N ASP A 62 -46.95 22.08 23.66
CA ASP A 62 -46.76 20.73 24.20
C ASP A 62 -46.35 19.73 23.11
N GLU A 63 -46.92 19.83 21.91
CA GLU A 63 -46.50 19.05 20.73
C GLU A 63 -45.04 19.32 20.35
N VAL A 64 -44.64 20.59 20.27
CA VAL A 64 -43.24 20.98 19.96
C VAL A 64 -42.28 20.50 21.06
N ARG A 65 -42.68 20.58 22.33
CA ARG A 65 -41.87 20.05 23.44
C ARG A 65 -41.71 18.53 23.36
N ALA A 66 -42.77 17.81 23.03
CA ALA A 66 -42.73 16.36 22.88
C ALA A 66 -41.80 15.95 21.73
N ALA A 67 -41.90 16.62 20.57
CA ALA A 67 -41.01 16.40 19.44
C ALA A 67 -39.54 16.63 19.81
N LEU A 68 -39.22 17.79 20.42
CA LEU A 68 -37.85 18.07 20.87
C LEU A 68 -37.35 17.11 21.96
N ALA A 69 -38.23 16.50 22.73
CA ALA A 69 -37.85 15.49 23.73
C ALA A 69 -37.57 14.13 23.07
N GLU A 70 -38.22 13.81 21.96
CA GLU A 70 -37.90 12.65 21.12
C GLU A 70 -36.56 12.85 20.42
N ASP A 71 -36.37 13.97 19.72
CA ASP A 71 -35.12 14.28 19.02
C ASP A 71 -33.89 14.20 19.95
N ARG A 72 -34.02 14.73 21.17
CA ARG A 72 -32.94 14.63 22.18
C ARG A 72 -32.65 13.17 22.59
N ARG A 73 -33.67 12.31 22.66
CA ARG A 73 -33.49 10.89 22.97
C ARG A 73 -32.82 10.15 21.82
N GLU A 74 -33.22 10.44 20.59
CA GLU A 74 -32.60 9.89 19.38
C GLU A 74 -31.14 10.30 19.25
N LEU A 75 -30.83 11.60 19.41
CA LEU A 75 -29.45 12.09 19.41
C LEU A 75 -28.59 11.43 20.50
N ALA A 76 -29.15 11.25 21.71
CA ALA A 76 -28.46 10.54 22.78
C ALA A 76 -28.26 9.05 22.49
N ALA A 77 -29.14 8.42 21.70
CA ALA A 77 -28.97 7.05 21.24
C ALA A 77 -27.85 6.96 20.18
N HIS A 78 -27.89 7.83 19.16
CA HIS A 78 -26.87 7.89 18.12
C HIS A 78 -25.49 8.23 18.69
N HIS A 79 -25.38 9.13 19.66
CA HIS A 79 -24.10 9.41 20.33
C HIS A 79 -23.53 8.19 21.06
N ARG A 80 -24.40 7.38 21.71
CA ARG A 80 -23.97 6.14 22.36
C ARG A 80 -23.50 5.11 21.34
N GLU A 81 -24.23 4.96 20.24
CA GLU A 81 -23.86 4.06 19.15
C GLU A 81 -22.52 4.46 18.51
N LEU A 82 -22.35 5.75 18.17
CA LEU A 82 -21.10 6.26 17.63
C LEU A 82 -19.92 6.08 18.59
N ALA A 83 -20.14 6.25 19.89
CA ALA A 83 -19.11 5.97 20.90
C ALA A 83 -18.74 4.48 20.92
N GLY A 84 -19.73 3.59 20.83
CA GLY A 84 -19.54 2.15 20.72
C GLY A 84 -18.75 1.75 19.48
N LEU A 85 -19.18 2.22 18.31
CA LEU A 85 -18.53 1.93 17.02
C LEU A 85 -17.08 2.45 16.98
N ARG A 86 -16.80 3.63 17.56
CA ARG A 86 -15.42 4.13 17.66
C ARG A 86 -14.55 3.28 18.58
N ALA A 87 -15.10 2.83 19.72
CA ALA A 87 -14.39 1.92 20.62
C ALA A 87 -14.12 0.55 19.96
N GLU A 88 -15.06 0.03 19.18
CA GLU A 88 -14.88 -1.20 18.43
C GLU A 88 -13.85 -1.04 17.31
N ASN A 89 -13.93 0.04 16.53
CA ASN A 89 -13.00 0.28 15.44
C ASN A 89 -11.56 0.44 15.95
N THR A 90 -11.37 1.14 17.08
CA THR A 90 -10.05 1.24 17.71
C THR A 90 -9.54 -0.11 18.21
N LYS A 91 -10.42 -0.95 18.78
CA LYS A 91 -10.09 -2.32 19.16
C LYS A 91 -9.67 -3.16 17.96
N LEU A 92 -10.47 -3.19 16.88
CA LEU A 92 -10.16 -3.95 15.66
C LEU A 92 -8.85 -3.48 15.03
N ARG A 93 -8.64 -2.16 14.91
CA ARG A 93 -7.36 -1.63 14.41
C ARG A 93 -6.17 -2.07 15.27
N SER A 94 -6.32 -2.13 16.59
CA SER A 94 -5.24 -2.58 17.47
C SER A 94 -4.96 -4.08 17.35
N THR A 95 -5.99 -4.91 17.12
CA THR A 95 -5.82 -6.35 16.92
C THR A 95 -5.20 -6.65 15.58
N ASP A 96 -5.70 -6.02 14.51
CA ASP A 96 -5.22 -6.21 13.15
C ASP A 96 -3.76 -5.72 13.01
N SER A 97 -3.43 -4.58 13.64
CA SER A 97 -2.04 -4.10 13.68
C SER A 97 -1.11 -5.10 14.38
N ALA A 98 -1.54 -5.67 15.50
CA ALA A 98 -0.73 -6.65 16.23
C ALA A 98 -0.58 -7.98 15.46
N GLU A 99 -1.58 -8.37 14.68
CA GLU A 99 -1.51 -9.54 13.80
C GLU A 99 -0.57 -9.30 12.61
N LEU A 100 -0.69 -8.14 11.94
CA LEU A 100 0.19 -7.74 10.87
C LEU A 100 1.66 -7.65 11.33
N GLU A 101 1.91 -7.06 12.51
CA GLU A 101 3.26 -7.01 13.09
C GLU A 101 3.84 -8.42 13.29
N ARG A 102 3.02 -9.37 13.78
CA ARG A 102 3.45 -10.77 13.92
C ARG A 102 3.76 -11.40 12.57
N GLU A 103 2.90 -11.24 11.57
CA GLU A 103 3.13 -11.78 10.23
C GLU A 103 4.42 -11.21 9.60
N VAL A 104 4.61 -9.89 9.68
CA VAL A 104 5.83 -9.22 9.20
C VAL A 104 7.06 -9.73 9.93
N THR A 105 7.00 -9.91 11.25
CA THR A 105 8.15 -10.44 12.01
C THR A 105 8.48 -11.89 11.62
N LEU A 106 7.47 -12.74 11.42
CA LEU A 106 7.67 -14.12 10.97
C LEU A 106 8.24 -14.18 9.55
N GLY A 107 7.71 -13.35 8.63
CA GLY A 107 8.24 -13.23 7.28
C GLY A 107 9.68 -12.73 7.25
N ALA A 108 10.01 -11.72 8.06
CA ALA A 108 11.36 -11.20 8.19
C ALA A 108 12.35 -12.25 8.72
N VAL A 109 11.94 -13.08 9.70
CA VAL A 109 12.76 -14.20 10.19
C VAL A 109 13.01 -15.22 9.07
N GLY A 110 11.99 -15.55 8.28
CA GLY A 110 12.13 -16.44 7.12
C GLY A 110 13.12 -15.89 6.08
N LEU A 111 13.00 -14.60 5.73
CA LEU A 111 13.91 -13.93 4.81
C LEU A 111 15.34 -13.86 5.36
N LEU A 112 15.51 -13.58 6.65
CA LEU A 112 16.84 -13.55 7.28
C LEU A 112 17.49 -14.93 7.26
N SER A 113 16.72 -15.99 7.56
CA SER A 113 17.21 -17.36 7.48
C SER A 113 17.61 -17.73 6.05
N GLN A 114 16.82 -17.32 5.05
CA GLN A 114 17.16 -17.54 3.65
C GLN A 114 18.43 -16.76 3.25
N ALA A 115 18.54 -15.50 3.67
CA ALA A 115 19.72 -14.67 3.41
C ALA A 115 20.98 -15.26 4.05
N GLN A 116 20.88 -15.84 5.25
CA GLN A 116 21.98 -16.55 5.89
C GLN A 116 22.43 -17.76 5.07
N VAL A 117 21.50 -18.59 4.59
CA VAL A 117 21.85 -19.75 3.74
C VAL A 117 22.51 -19.31 2.44
N ILE A 118 22.03 -18.23 1.81
CA ILE A 118 22.63 -17.67 0.59
C ILE A 118 24.03 -17.13 0.89
N ALA A 119 24.22 -16.45 2.02
CA ALA A 119 25.52 -15.92 2.43
C ALA A 119 26.52 -17.06 2.69
N ASP A 120 26.13 -18.10 3.41
CA ASP A 120 26.97 -19.27 3.68
C ASP A 120 27.38 -19.98 2.39
N LYS A 121 26.44 -20.12 1.44
CA LYS A 121 26.73 -20.65 0.12
C LYS A 121 27.71 -19.78 -0.66
N ALA A 122 27.50 -18.47 -0.69
CA ALA A 122 28.38 -17.54 -1.40
C ALA A 122 29.80 -17.54 -0.82
N VAL A 123 29.95 -17.69 0.51
CA VAL A 123 31.25 -17.85 1.16
C VAL A 123 31.91 -19.16 0.73
N ALA A 124 31.18 -20.27 0.73
CA ALA A 124 31.71 -21.56 0.27
C ALA A 124 32.17 -21.50 -1.20
N ASP A 125 31.35 -20.92 -2.08
CA ASP A 125 31.66 -20.74 -3.50
C ASP A 125 32.91 -19.84 -3.69
N ALA A 126 33.03 -18.77 -2.90
CA ALA A 126 34.20 -17.87 -2.93
C ALA A 126 35.49 -18.56 -2.43
N GLU A 127 35.39 -19.39 -1.39
CA GLU A 127 36.53 -20.19 -0.91
C GLU A 127 37.01 -21.19 -1.95
N GLU A 128 36.09 -21.88 -2.64
CA GLU A 128 36.42 -22.81 -3.71
C GLU A 128 37.13 -22.08 -4.87
N TYR A 129 36.55 -20.96 -5.31
CA TYR A 129 37.16 -20.14 -6.37
C TYR A 129 38.55 -19.63 -5.98
N ALA A 130 38.76 -19.20 -4.74
CA ALA A 130 40.07 -18.77 -4.27
C ALA A 130 41.10 -19.91 -4.30
N ARG A 131 40.70 -21.13 -3.94
CA ARG A 131 41.59 -22.31 -4.01
C ARG A 131 41.96 -22.63 -5.45
N ASP A 132 40.99 -22.60 -6.37
CA ASP A 132 41.24 -22.86 -7.79
C ASP A 132 42.15 -21.81 -8.42
N LEU A 133 41.92 -20.53 -8.09
CA LEU A 133 42.77 -19.43 -8.54
C LEU A 133 44.23 -19.61 -8.08
N VAL A 134 44.44 -20.02 -6.83
CA VAL A 134 45.79 -20.28 -6.28
C VAL A 134 46.45 -21.47 -6.97
N LEU A 135 45.71 -22.56 -7.21
CA LEU A 135 46.23 -23.72 -7.93
C LEU A 135 46.62 -23.37 -9.37
N THR A 136 45.76 -22.62 -10.07
CA THR A 136 46.01 -22.13 -11.42
C THR A 136 47.23 -21.22 -11.48
N ALA A 137 47.34 -20.24 -10.57
CA ALA A 137 48.49 -19.35 -10.49
C ALA A 137 49.80 -20.11 -10.20
N ARG A 138 49.76 -21.13 -9.34
CA ARG A 138 50.93 -21.95 -9.03
C ARG A 138 51.38 -22.80 -10.22
N THR A 139 50.45 -23.33 -11.00
CA THR A 139 50.75 -24.07 -12.23
C THR A 139 51.36 -23.13 -13.28
N GLN A 140 50.76 -21.97 -13.51
CA GLN A 140 51.31 -20.97 -14.44
C GLN A 140 52.71 -20.49 -14.04
N TYR A 141 52.97 -20.33 -12.73
CA TYR A 141 54.28 -19.95 -12.23
C TYR A 141 55.34 -21.02 -12.52
N ARG A 142 55.01 -22.30 -12.31
CA ARG A 142 55.91 -23.42 -12.66
C ARG A 142 56.18 -23.49 -14.16
N GLU A 143 55.15 -23.40 -14.99
CA GLU A 143 55.31 -23.41 -16.44
C GLU A 143 56.14 -22.22 -16.95
N ALA A 144 55.96 -21.04 -16.35
CA ALA A 144 56.76 -19.86 -16.67
C ALA A 144 58.24 -20.08 -16.31
N GLN A 145 58.52 -20.65 -15.13
CA GLN A 145 59.87 -21.01 -14.73
C GLN A 145 60.50 -22.05 -15.66
N GLU A 146 59.77 -23.11 -16.02
CA GLU A 146 60.23 -24.15 -16.93
C GLU A 146 60.53 -23.58 -18.33
N ARG A 147 59.66 -22.70 -18.84
CA ARG A 147 59.90 -21.98 -20.10
C ARG A 147 61.15 -21.11 -20.01
N THR A 148 61.30 -20.31 -18.96
CA THR A 148 62.51 -19.48 -18.80
C THR A 148 63.78 -20.34 -18.69
N ALA A 149 63.74 -21.45 -17.96
CA ALA A 149 64.86 -22.38 -17.85
C ALA A 149 65.19 -23.05 -19.19
N ALA A 150 64.19 -23.47 -19.96
CA ALA A 150 64.37 -24.04 -21.29
C ALA A 150 64.95 -23.00 -22.27
N THR A 151 64.47 -21.75 -22.20
CA THR A 151 64.99 -20.66 -23.04
C THR A 151 66.43 -20.30 -22.66
N ALA A 152 66.76 -20.32 -21.37
CA ALA A 152 68.13 -20.11 -20.88
C ALA A 152 69.08 -21.26 -21.26
N ALA A 153 68.60 -22.51 -21.27
CA ALA A 153 69.37 -23.67 -21.71
C ALA A 153 69.56 -23.72 -23.24
N ALA A 154 68.62 -23.16 -24.01
CA ALA A 154 68.71 -23.05 -25.47
C ALA A 154 69.47 -21.80 -25.94
N ALA A 155 69.77 -20.86 -25.05
CA ALA A 155 70.58 -19.68 -25.37
C ALA A 155 72.06 -20.09 -25.54
N PRO A 156 72.69 -19.82 -26.69
CA PRO A 156 74.13 -20.05 -26.84
C PRO A 156 74.90 -19.14 -25.88
N THR A 157 75.91 -19.68 -25.22
CA THR A 157 76.85 -18.96 -24.36
C THR A 157 77.64 -17.93 -25.18
N GLU A 158 77.07 -16.74 -25.39
CA GLU A 158 77.81 -15.56 -25.85
C GLU A 158 77.65 -14.40 -24.84
N PRO A 159 78.74 -13.67 -24.54
CA PRO A 159 78.72 -12.60 -23.55
C PRO A 159 77.97 -11.38 -24.11
N ALA A 160 76.89 -10.99 -23.42
CA ALA A 160 76.09 -9.82 -23.78
C ALA A 160 76.81 -8.51 -23.39
N THR A 161 77.37 -7.83 -24.39
CA THR A 161 77.46 -6.37 -24.41
C THR A 161 76.60 -5.87 -25.55
N THR A 162 75.42 -5.30 -25.25
CA THR A 162 74.78 -4.29 -26.10
C THR A 162 73.55 -3.69 -25.42
N THR A 163 73.77 -2.49 -24.89
CA THR A 163 73.00 -1.26 -25.12
C THR A 163 71.50 -1.41 -25.37
N ALA A 164 70.74 -0.93 -24.39
CA ALA A 164 69.32 -0.62 -24.47
C ALA A 164 68.98 0.21 -25.73
N SER A 165 68.37 -0.45 -26.70
CA SER A 165 67.59 0.20 -27.76
C SER A 165 66.16 0.39 -27.24
N ILE A 166 65.76 1.65 -27.08
CA ILE A 166 64.38 2.06 -26.85
C ILE A 166 63.55 1.59 -28.05
N PRO A 167 62.54 0.74 -27.89
CA PRO A 167 61.67 0.37 -28.99
C PRO A 167 60.73 1.55 -29.27
N LEU A 168 60.88 2.18 -30.44
CA LEU A 168 59.81 2.97 -31.03
C LEU A 168 58.60 2.03 -31.25
N PRO A 169 57.37 2.40 -30.84
CA PRO A 169 56.22 1.53 -31.02
C PRO A 169 55.94 1.37 -32.52
N SER A 170 55.88 0.11 -32.94
CA SER A 170 55.47 -0.30 -34.26
C SER A 170 54.02 0.12 -34.51
N MET A 171 53.73 0.49 -35.75
CA MET A 171 52.44 0.99 -36.26
C MET A 171 51.14 0.19 -35.96
N PRO A 172 51.10 -1.05 -35.42
CA PRO A 172 49.83 -1.74 -35.11
C PRO A 172 49.12 -1.33 -33.81
N GLU A 173 49.82 -0.84 -32.78
CA GLU A 173 49.21 -0.61 -31.46
C GLU A 173 48.26 0.60 -31.44
N ILE A 174 48.57 1.65 -32.21
CA ILE A 174 47.72 2.85 -32.29
C ILE A 174 46.39 2.53 -32.98
N GLU A 175 46.40 1.64 -33.97
CA GLU A 175 45.18 1.21 -34.66
C GLU A 175 44.33 0.30 -33.76
N TYR A 176 44.97 -0.60 -33.00
CA TYR A 176 44.29 -1.42 -31.99
C TYR A 176 43.63 -0.56 -30.90
N VAL A 177 44.36 0.42 -30.35
CA VAL A 177 43.79 1.35 -29.35
C VAL A 177 42.65 2.16 -29.95
N ARG A 178 42.77 2.59 -31.22
CA ARG A 178 41.72 3.34 -31.91
C ARG A 178 40.48 2.48 -32.17
N THR A 179 40.64 1.24 -32.60
CA THR A 179 39.49 0.32 -32.79
C THR A 179 38.85 -0.03 -31.46
N TYR A 180 39.64 -0.29 -30.42
CA TYR A 180 39.10 -0.61 -29.10
C TYR A 180 38.35 0.58 -28.48
N ALA A 181 38.89 1.79 -28.62
CA ALA A 181 38.21 3.02 -28.19
C ALA A 181 36.90 3.24 -28.98
N GLN A 182 36.89 2.95 -30.28
CA GLN A 182 35.71 3.08 -31.12
C GLN A 182 34.63 2.04 -30.77
N VAL A 183 35.03 0.80 -30.46
CA VAL A 183 34.12 -0.25 -29.96
C VAL A 183 33.56 0.11 -28.59
N ALA A 184 34.41 0.60 -27.67
CA ALA A 184 33.96 1.05 -26.35
C ALA A 184 32.98 2.23 -26.45
N GLN A 185 33.18 3.16 -27.39
CA GLN A 185 32.27 4.28 -27.64
C GLN A 185 30.90 3.80 -28.15
N ILE A 186 30.88 2.82 -29.05
CA ILE A 186 29.63 2.23 -29.56
C ILE A 186 28.91 1.47 -28.43
N GLN A 187 29.65 0.72 -27.61
CA GLN A 187 29.08 0.00 -26.46
C GLN A 187 28.51 0.94 -25.40
N LEU A 188 29.20 2.03 -25.05
CA LEU A 188 28.69 3.04 -24.11
C LEU A 188 27.42 3.72 -24.62
N ARG A 189 27.34 4.00 -25.93
CA ARG A 189 26.14 4.60 -26.53
C ARG A 189 24.94 3.65 -26.48
N SER A 190 25.16 2.36 -26.77
CA SER A 190 24.13 1.33 -26.65
C SER A 190 23.64 1.15 -25.20
N VAL A 191 24.53 1.23 -24.21
CA VAL A 191 24.16 1.16 -22.79
C VAL A 191 23.35 2.39 -22.37
N LEU A 192 23.72 3.59 -22.83
CA LEU A 192 22.97 4.82 -22.54
C LEU A 192 21.59 4.83 -23.21
N ASP A 193 21.47 4.33 -24.44
CA ASP A 193 20.17 4.21 -25.12
C ASP A 193 19.28 3.19 -24.38
N ALA A 194 19.83 2.05 -23.95
CA ALA A 194 19.09 1.06 -23.16
C ALA A 194 18.66 1.59 -21.77
N LEU A 195 19.51 2.37 -21.09
CA LEU A 195 19.14 3.03 -19.84
C LEU A 195 18.07 4.11 -20.05
N THR A 196 18.13 4.84 -21.16
CA THR A 196 17.11 5.84 -21.52
C THR A 196 15.77 5.18 -21.81
N GLU A 197 15.76 4.04 -22.51
CA GLU A 197 14.56 3.23 -22.75
C GLU A 197 13.99 2.64 -21.44
N GLN A 198 14.86 2.17 -20.53
CA GLN A 198 14.42 1.69 -19.22
C GLN A 198 13.85 2.81 -18.33
N VAL A 199 14.40 4.02 -18.40
CA VAL A 199 13.86 5.20 -17.69
C VAL A 199 12.53 5.64 -18.31
N ASP A 200 12.38 5.61 -19.64
CA ASP A 200 11.12 5.92 -20.32
C ASP A 200 10.03 4.88 -20.00
N ARG A 201 10.43 3.61 -19.87
CA ARG A 201 9.58 2.51 -19.41
C ARG A 201 9.15 2.63 -17.94
N LEU A 202 9.98 3.26 -17.10
CA LEU A 202 9.61 3.63 -15.72
C LEU A 202 8.71 4.88 -15.68
N GLY A 203 8.83 5.78 -16.65
CA GLY A 203 7.95 6.95 -16.81
C GLY A 203 6.57 6.61 -17.40
N THR A 204 6.43 5.47 -18.07
CA THR A 204 5.18 4.99 -18.69
C THR A 204 4.49 3.87 -17.89
N LEU A 205 4.88 3.68 -16.62
CA LEU A 205 4.05 2.92 -15.67
C LEU A 205 2.63 3.50 -15.71
N PRO A 206 1.59 2.69 -16.01
CA PRO A 206 0.23 3.19 -16.10
C PRO A 206 -0.14 3.85 -14.78
N LEU A 207 -0.30 5.18 -14.79
CA LEU A 207 -1.14 5.80 -13.77
C LEU A 207 -2.52 5.16 -13.93
N PRO A 208 -3.15 4.66 -12.86
CA PRO A 208 -4.54 4.25 -12.92
C PRO A 208 -5.36 5.49 -13.31
N LEU A 209 -5.77 5.54 -14.58
CA LEU A 209 -6.70 6.53 -15.08
C LEU A 209 -8.04 6.34 -14.36
N PRO A 210 -8.68 7.41 -13.84
CA PRO A 210 -10.02 7.33 -13.26
C PRO A 210 -11.15 7.12 -14.29
N ASP A 211 -10.83 6.85 -15.56
CA ASP A 211 -11.83 6.79 -16.64
C ASP A 211 -12.30 5.37 -17.00
N ALA A 212 -11.84 4.33 -16.29
CA ALA A 212 -12.37 2.97 -16.45
C ALA A 212 -13.64 2.71 -15.62
N ALA A 213 -14.03 3.62 -14.72
CA ALA A 213 -15.24 3.49 -13.90
C ALA A 213 -16.53 3.88 -14.64
N GLU A 214 -16.49 4.83 -15.58
CA GLU A 214 -17.72 5.35 -16.21
C GLU A 214 -18.23 4.51 -17.40
N SER A 215 -17.37 3.67 -18.00
CA SER A 215 -17.80 2.77 -19.09
C SER A 215 -18.39 1.44 -18.58
N ALA A 216 -18.23 1.12 -17.29
CA ALA A 216 -18.82 -0.05 -16.66
C ALA A 216 -20.23 0.23 -16.12
N GLU A 217 -20.57 1.48 -15.74
CA GLU A 217 -21.88 1.80 -15.14
C GLU A 217 -23.00 1.95 -16.17
N SER A 218 -22.71 2.30 -17.43
CA SER A 218 -23.74 2.47 -18.46
C SER A 218 -24.24 1.15 -19.09
N ALA A 219 -23.62 0.01 -18.77
CA ALA A 219 -24.02 -1.30 -19.27
C ALA A 219 -24.91 -2.11 -18.30
N VAL A 220 -25.12 -1.63 -17.07
CA VAL A 220 -25.84 -2.37 -16.00
C VAL A 220 -27.33 -2.01 -15.92
N HIS A 221 -27.84 -1.10 -16.76
CA HIS A 221 -29.24 -0.63 -16.66
C HIS A 221 -30.17 -1.08 -17.79
N ALA A 222 -29.86 -2.18 -18.47
CA ALA A 222 -30.78 -2.82 -19.38
C ALA A 222 -30.58 -4.33 -19.37
N LEU A 223 -31.37 -5.05 -18.55
CA LEU A 223 -32.08 -6.29 -18.89
C LEU A 223 -32.94 -6.75 -17.68
N PRO A 224 -34.11 -7.38 -17.92
CA PRO A 224 -35.12 -7.69 -16.92
C PRO A 224 -34.82 -9.00 -16.17
N ASP A 225 -35.47 -9.14 -15.01
CA ASP A 225 -35.54 -10.33 -14.15
C ASP A 225 -35.69 -11.64 -14.96
N ASP A 226 -34.71 -12.56 -14.84
CA ASP A 226 -34.91 -14.01 -14.68
C ASP A 226 -33.57 -14.76 -14.57
N GLU A 227 -33.47 -15.57 -13.50
CA GLU A 227 -32.69 -16.81 -13.38
C GLU A 227 -31.13 -16.72 -13.43
N PHE A 228 -30.51 -16.63 -12.25
CA PHE A 228 -29.07 -16.91 -12.04
C PHE A 228 -28.80 -18.42 -12.18
N PRO A 229 -27.91 -18.89 -13.09
CA PRO A 229 -27.23 -20.16 -12.92
C PRO A 229 -26.01 -19.96 -12.01
N ASP A 230 -25.88 -20.83 -11.01
CA ASP A 230 -24.73 -20.89 -10.09
C ASP A 230 -23.44 -21.25 -10.86
N GLU A 231 -22.65 -20.25 -11.27
CA GLU A 231 -21.24 -20.44 -11.64
C GLU A 231 -20.35 -19.96 -10.49
N GLU A 232 -19.96 -20.90 -9.63
CA GLU A 232 -18.93 -20.69 -8.61
C GLU A 232 -17.57 -20.39 -9.29
N PRO A 233 -16.84 -19.33 -8.90
CA PRO A 233 -15.57 -18.98 -9.53
C PRO A 233 -14.42 -19.97 -9.21
N ASP A 234 -13.69 -20.36 -10.26
CA ASP A 234 -12.55 -21.30 -10.29
C ASP A 234 -11.30 -20.80 -9.52
N TRP A 235 -11.32 -20.81 -8.19
CA TRP A 235 -10.12 -20.54 -7.38
C TRP A 235 -9.78 -21.63 -6.35
N ILE A 236 -10.42 -22.81 -6.42
CA ILE A 236 -10.03 -23.96 -5.59
C ILE A 236 -8.98 -24.81 -6.33
N PRO A 237 -7.75 -24.96 -5.82
CA PRO A 237 -6.79 -25.89 -6.40
C PRO A 237 -7.28 -27.33 -6.22
N ALA A 238 -7.30 -28.11 -7.31
CA ALA A 238 -7.82 -29.46 -7.35
C ALA A 238 -7.17 -30.38 -6.29
N VAL A 239 -7.99 -30.88 -5.36
CA VAL A 239 -7.60 -31.94 -4.41
C VAL A 239 -7.50 -33.26 -5.18
N PRO A 240 -6.37 -33.98 -5.16
CA PRO A 240 -6.29 -35.29 -5.81
C PRO A 240 -7.18 -36.31 -5.09
N PRO A 241 -7.87 -37.21 -5.82
CA PRO A 241 -8.80 -38.16 -5.21
C PRO A 241 -8.05 -39.14 -4.31
N GLN A 242 -8.51 -39.28 -3.07
CA GLN A 242 -8.05 -40.35 -2.17
C GLN A 242 -8.45 -41.71 -2.74
N PRO A 243 -7.61 -42.75 -2.64
CA PRO A 243 -8.00 -44.10 -3.02
C PRO A 243 -9.13 -44.58 -2.12
N THR A 244 -10.24 -44.99 -2.73
CA THR A 244 -11.38 -45.60 -2.06
C THR A 244 -10.94 -46.88 -1.34
N ILE A 245 -10.93 -46.86 -0.01
CA ILE A 245 -10.88 -48.08 0.79
C ILE A 245 -12.21 -48.79 0.56
N GLN A 246 -12.20 -49.78 -0.33
CA GLN A 246 -13.29 -50.73 -0.50
C GLN A 246 -13.53 -51.43 0.85
N ARG A 247 -14.62 -51.08 1.54
CA ARG A 247 -15.14 -51.89 2.63
C ARG A 247 -15.65 -53.19 2.02
N GLN A 248 -14.77 -54.18 2.04
CA GLN A 248 -15.12 -55.57 1.81
C GLN A 248 -16.24 -55.98 2.78
N THR A 249 -17.25 -56.57 2.17
CA THR A 249 -18.26 -57.43 2.77
C THR A 249 -17.70 -58.30 3.90
N TYR A 250 -18.35 -58.27 5.06
CA TYR A 250 -18.43 -59.45 5.91
C TYR A 250 -19.88 -59.79 6.16
N ALA A 251 -20.22 -60.96 5.64
CA ALA A 251 -21.40 -61.71 5.99
C ALA A 251 -21.24 -62.36 7.38
N SER A 252 -22.42 -62.73 7.92
CA SER A 252 -22.69 -63.77 8.91
C SER A 252 -22.56 -63.45 10.41
N PRO A 253 -23.28 -64.20 11.27
CA PRO A 253 -24.10 -65.40 11.01
C PRO A 253 -25.61 -65.21 11.08
#